data_AF-A0AAU2D3S8-F1
#
_entry.id   AF-A0AAU2D3S8-F1
#
_cell.length_a   1.000
_cell.length_b   1.000
_cell.length_c   1.000
_cell.angle_alpha   90.00
_cell.angle_beta   90.00
_cell.angle_gamma   90.00
#
_symmetry.space_group_name_H-M   'P 1'
#
loop_
_entity.id
_entity.type
_entity.pdbx_description
1 polymer ?
#
loop_
_entity_poly.entity_id
_entity_poly.type
_entity_poly.pdbx_seq_one_letter_code
_entity_poly.pdbx_strand_id
1 'polypeptide(L)'
;MGDLPVETKGARRATPETSELPGARRVPRRLVATLALLLAVPVLAAVHESRPAPYGDHFTAGAHYTRDGRRPLTVLHARGDTITLWDDGLVTAADGASVRWHRALPASADWLPARGGTGVLRPLGRGILAVVTPPRIAAYRIADGDLRWVVPARGGCAFAPERAVRHAAGALLVAQPCPESAWTSQLIAVDDLGRITPHRASLGNGRPDGRPEHPNTEKVVAQPR
;
A
#
# COMPACT_ATOMS: atom_id res chain seq x y z
N MET A 1 -106.89 37.28 16.03
CA MET A 1 -107.51 38.60 15.85
C MET A 1 -106.50 39.61 16.39
N GLY A 2 -105.71 40.33 15.63
CA GLY A 2 -105.75 40.71 14.23
C GLY A 2 -105.31 42.17 14.24
N ASP A 3 -104.10 42.45 13.77
CA ASP A 3 -103.66 43.80 13.43
C ASP A 3 -102.44 43.73 12.50
N LEU A 4 -102.62 44.31 11.32
CA LEU A 4 -101.61 44.78 10.36
C LEU A 4 -101.14 46.19 10.79
N PRO A 5 -100.25 46.89 10.07
CA PRO A 5 -99.05 46.49 9.31
C PRO A 5 -97.83 47.32 9.79
N VAL A 6 -96.65 47.20 9.15
CA VAL A 6 -95.79 48.35 8.76
C VAL A 6 -94.66 47.85 7.87
N GLU A 7 -94.60 48.44 6.69
CA GLU A 7 -93.52 48.36 5.71
C GLU A 7 -92.37 49.27 6.16
N THR A 8 -91.10 48.84 6.00
CA THR A 8 -90.07 49.65 5.33
C THR A 8 -88.69 48.98 5.29
N LYS A 9 -88.06 49.24 4.14
CA LYS A 9 -86.61 49.44 3.91
C LYS A 9 -85.72 48.22 3.74
N GLY A 10 -85.29 48.07 2.49
CA GLY A 10 -84.39 47.04 2.02
C GLY A 10 -82.98 47.12 2.61
N ALA A 11 -82.43 45.93 2.87
CA ALA A 11 -81.03 45.71 3.18
C ALA A 11 -80.38 45.04 1.97
N ARG A 12 -79.35 45.70 1.42
CA ARG A 12 -78.50 45.17 0.35
C ARG A 12 -77.74 43.96 0.87
N ARG A 13 -77.79 42.89 0.10
CA ARG A 13 -77.02 41.66 0.32
C ARG A 13 -75.59 41.89 -0.16
N ALA A 14 -74.64 42.00 0.77
CA ALA A 14 -73.21 41.92 0.46
C ALA A 14 -72.76 40.46 0.59
N THR A 15 -72.16 39.96 -0.48
CA THR A 15 -71.59 38.63 -0.71
C THR A 15 -70.34 38.39 0.18
N PRO A 16 -69.97 37.12 0.47
CA PRO A 16 -68.90 36.81 1.42
C PRO A 16 -67.50 36.87 0.78
N GLU A 17 -66.53 36.92 1.68
CA GLU A 17 -65.07 36.88 1.53
C GLU A 17 -64.50 36.23 0.27
N THR A 18 -63.44 36.84 -0.26
CA THR A 18 -62.30 36.11 -0.80
C THR A 18 -61.03 36.94 -0.56
N SER A 19 -60.29 36.62 0.50
CA SER A 19 -58.91 37.06 0.68
C SER A 19 -58.01 36.26 -0.28
N GLU A 20 -57.65 36.85 -1.41
CA GLU A 20 -56.59 36.33 -2.27
C GLU A 20 -55.22 36.63 -1.65
N LEU A 21 -54.47 35.57 -1.32
CA LEU A 21 -53.05 35.65 -1.01
C LEU A 21 -52.23 36.04 -2.26
N PRO A 22 -51.14 36.81 -2.10
CA PRO A 22 -50.31 37.24 -3.23
C PRO A 22 -49.65 36.05 -3.94
N GLY A 23 -49.78 36.07 -5.27
CA GLY A 23 -49.41 35.00 -6.18
C GLY A 23 -48.01 34.44 -5.96
N ALA A 24 -47.96 33.13 -5.71
CA ALA A 24 -46.76 32.33 -5.80
C ALA A 24 -46.18 32.45 -7.22
N ARG A 25 -45.01 33.08 -7.34
CA ARG A 25 -44.22 33.12 -8.57
C ARG A 25 -43.95 31.67 -9.01
N ARG A 26 -44.59 31.24 -10.09
CA ARG A 26 -44.34 29.93 -10.71
C ARG A 26 -42.93 29.92 -11.28
N VAL A 27 -42.02 29.25 -10.57
CA VAL A 27 -40.67 28.98 -11.06
C VAL A 27 -40.81 28.14 -12.35
N PRO A 28 -40.21 28.56 -13.48
CA PRO A 28 -40.36 27.85 -14.73
C PRO A 28 -39.72 26.46 -14.60
N ARG A 29 -40.49 25.42 -14.91
CA ARG A 29 -40.09 23.99 -14.85
C ARG A 29 -38.72 23.69 -15.47
N ARG A 30 -38.29 24.48 -16.45
CA ARG A 30 -36.98 24.35 -17.09
C ARG A 30 -35.82 24.69 -16.17
N LEU A 31 -35.95 25.71 -15.31
CA LEU A 31 -34.92 26.08 -14.32
C LEU A 31 -34.76 25.00 -13.24
N VAL A 32 -35.87 24.38 -12.83
CA VAL A 32 -35.85 23.27 -11.85
C VAL A 32 -35.15 22.05 -12.44
N ALA A 33 -35.42 21.72 -13.71
CA ALA A 33 -34.79 20.58 -14.39
C ALA A 33 -33.27 20.78 -14.59
N THR A 34 -32.84 21.97 -15.01
CA THR A 34 -31.41 22.28 -15.16
C THR A 34 -30.66 22.28 -13.83
N LEU A 35 -31.28 22.82 -12.77
CA LEU A 35 -30.66 22.82 -11.44
C LEU A 35 -30.58 21.38 -10.88
N ALA A 36 -31.62 20.57 -11.07
CA ALA A 36 -31.60 19.15 -10.68
C ALA A 36 -30.51 18.37 -11.45
N LEU A 37 -30.33 18.63 -12.74
CA LEU A 37 -29.27 18.00 -13.53
C LEU A 37 -27.86 18.47 -13.09
N LEU A 38 -27.69 19.78 -12.84
CA LEU A 38 -26.44 20.35 -12.34
C LEU A 38 -26.06 19.84 -10.95
N LEU A 39 -27.04 19.52 -10.10
CA LEU A 39 -26.81 18.91 -8.78
C LEU A 39 -26.62 17.38 -8.87
N ALA A 40 -27.25 16.71 -9.83
CA ALA A 40 -27.13 15.26 -9.98
C ALA A 40 -25.74 14.82 -10.45
N VAL A 41 -25.08 15.58 -11.31
CA VAL A 41 -23.73 15.24 -11.82
C VAL A 41 -22.66 15.17 -10.71
N PRO A 42 -22.48 16.17 -9.82
CA PRO A 42 -21.50 16.07 -8.74
C PRO A 42 -21.89 15.00 -7.71
N VAL A 43 -23.18 14.77 -7.48
CA VAL A 43 -23.65 13.70 -6.58
C VAL A 43 -23.34 12.32 -7.16
N LEU A 44 -23.56 12.09 -8.46
CA LEU A 44 -23.18 10.83 -9.11
C LEU A 44 -21.65 10.63 -9.14
N ALA A 45 -20.87 11.69 -9.33
CA ALA A 45 -19.41 11.62 -9.27
C ALA A 45 -18.92 11.23 -7.86
N ALA A 46 -19.48 11.86 -6.81
CA ALA A 46 -19.18 11.50 -5.42
C ALA A 46 -19.62 10.06 -5.07
N VAL A 47 -20.76 9.61 -5.62
CA VAL A 47 -21.25 8.23 -5.42
C VAL A 47 -20.35 7.22 -6.13
N HIS A 48 -19.78 7.54 -7.29
CA HIS A 48 -18.84 6.66 -7.99
C HIS A 48 -17.48 6.55 -7.27
N GLU A 49 -17.03 7.60 -6.59
CA GLU A 49 -15.85 7.54 -5.70
C GLU A 49 -16.11 6.70 -4.44
N SER A 50 -17.36 6.65 -3.97
CA SER A 50 -17.74 5.96 -2.73
C SER A 50 -17.99 4.44 -2.85
N ARG A 51 -17.70 3.82 -4.00
CA ARG A 51 -17.83 2.36 -4.10
C ARG A 51 -16.83 1.71 -3.14
N PRO A 52 -17.28 0.97 -2.11
CA PRO A 52 -16.37 0.27 -1.22
C PRO A 52 -15.53 -0.69 -2.07
N ALA A 53 -14.22 -0.51 -2.08
CA ALA A 53 -13.35 -1.52 -2.65
C ALA A 53 -13.62 -2.84 -1.90
N PRO A 54 -13.66 -3.99 -2.61
CA PRO A 54 -14.05 -5.27 -2.02
C PRO A 54 -13.18 -5.73 -0.83
N TYR A 55 -12.08 -5.03 -0.53
CA TYR A 55 -11.16 -5.30 0.58
C TYR A 55 -10.94 -4.13 1.55
N GLY A 56 -11.77 -3.08 1.50
CA GLY A 56 -11.65 -1.91 2.40
C GLY A 56 -10.35 -1.13 2.19
N ASP A 57 -9.77 -1.21 0.99
CA ASP A 57 -8.55 -0.52 0.65
C ASP A 57 -8.84 0.73 -0.17
N HIS A 58 -8.07 1.78 0.08
CA HIS A 58 -8.31 3.08 -0.54
C HIS A 58 -7.00 3.85 -0.73
N PHE A 59 -7.01 4.77 -1.67
CA PHE A 59 -5.96 5.76 -1.86
C PHE A 59 -6.45 7.08 -1.29
N THR A 60 -5.70 7.67 -0.37
CA THR A 60 -6.00 9.01 0.15
C THR A 60 -5.37 10.09 -0.73
N ALA A 61 -5.94 11.30 -0.71
CA ALA A 61 -5.39 12.46 -1.38
C ALA A 61 -3.92 12.65 -0.93
N GLY A 62 -2.99 12.52 -1.88
CA GLY A 62 -1.55 12.42 -1.59
C GLY A 62 -0.92 11.08 -1.97
N ALA A 63 -1.64 10.17 -2.63
CA ALA A 63 -1.12 8.90 -3.16
C ALA A 63 -0.68 7.89 -2.08
N HIS A 64 -1.29 7.95 -0.90
CA HIS A 64 -1.06 6.99 0.18
C HIS A 64 -2.09 5.88 0.13
N TYR A 65 -1.62 4.64 -0.06
CA TYR A 65 -2.46 3.45 0.04
C TYR A 65 -2.72 3.10 1.51
N THR A 66 -3.98 2.98 1.88
CA THR A 66 -4.47 2.63 3.21
C THR A 66 -5.37 1.39 3.16
N ARG A 67 -5.39 0.64 4.26
CA ARG A 67 -6.20 -0.59 4.42
C ARG A 67 -7.03 -0.46 5.69
N ASP A 68 -8.33 -0.66 5.57
CA ASP A 68 -9.24 -0.60 6.71
C ASP A 68 -8.83 -1.58 7.81
N GLY A 69 -8.77 -1.08 9.05
CA GLY A 69 -8.42 -1.87 10.22
C GLY A 69 -6.98 -2.37 10.28
N ARG A 70 -6.09 -1.92 9.37
CA ARG A 70 -4.68 -2.32 9.33
C ARG A 70 -3.76 -1.13 9.50
N ARG A 71 -2.74 -1.29 10.35
CA ARG A 71 -1.75 -0.24 10.60
C ARG A 71 -0.47 -0.48 9.79
N PRO A 72 0.06 0.53 9.09
CA PRO A 72 1.38 0.42 8.48
C PRO A 72 2.45 0.42 9.59
N LEU A 73 3.39 -0.53 9.53
CA LEU A 73 4.50 -0.64 10.48
C LEU A 73 5.80 -0.05 9.93
N THR A 74 6.02 -0.16 8.63
CA THR A 74 7.13 0.52 7.96
C THR A 74 6.76 0.80 6.51
N VAL A 75 7.25 1.91 5.99
CA VAL A 75 7.04 2.37 4.62
C VAL A 75 8.40 2.63 3.99
N LEU A 76 8.63 2.05 2.83
CA LEU A 76 9.84 2.18 2.04
C LEU A 76 9.49 2.73 0.66
N HIS A 77 10.11 3.84 0.27
CA HIS A 77 10.00 4.34 -1.10
C HIS A 77 11.16 3.82 -1.94
N ALA A 78 10.86 3.15 -3.05
CA ALA A 78 11.87 2.60 -3.95
C ALA A 78 11.37 2.54 -5.39
N ARG A 79 12.16 3.09 -6.33
CA ARG A 79 11.88 3.06 -7.78
C ARG A 79 10.50 3.62 -8.19
N GLY A 80 10.02 4.63 -7.46
CA GLY A 80 8.70 5.22 -7.69
C GLY A 80 7.55 4.47 -7.01
N ASP A 81 7.82 3.31 -6.41
CA ASP A 81 6.83 2.57 -5.63
C ASP A 81 6.93 2.93 -4.14
N THR A 82 5.79 2.94 -3.47
CA THR A 82 5.65 2.95 -2.01
C THR A 82 5.37 1.52 -1.55
N ILE A 83 6.32 0.96 -0.81
CA ILE A 83 6.27 -0.40 -0.29
C ILE A 83 5.98 -0.36 1.21
N THR A 84 4.80 -0.84 1.59
CA THR A 84 4.31 -0.80 2.97
C THR A 84 4.28 -2.21 3.56
N LEU A 85 4.85 -2.37 4.75
CA LEU A 85 4.62 -3.52 5.61
C LEU A 85 3.49 -3.20 6.58
N TRP A 86 2.48 -4.05 6.60
CA TRP A 86 1.32 -3.95 7.47
C TRP A 86 1.49 -4.81 8.72
N ASP A 87 0.73 -4.47 9.77
CA ASP A 87 0.73 -5.18 11.06
C ASP A 87 0.30 -6.66 10.98
N ASP A 88 -0.49 -7.02 9.97
CA ASP A 88 -0.86 -8.40 9.65
C ASP A 88 0.20 -9.17 8.87
N GLY A 89 1.33 -8.53 8.55
CA GLY A 89 2.42 -9.13 7.79
C GLY A 89 2.18 -9.16 6.29
N LEU A 90 1.21 -8.41 5.76
CA LEU A 90 1.14 -8.16 4.33
C LEU A 90 2.20 -7.12 3.94
N VAL A 91 2.90 -7.36 2.84
CA VAL A 91 3.74 -6.36 2.16
C VAL A 91 3.00 -5.94 0.90
N THR A 92 2.83 -4.65 0.70
CA THR A 92 2.14 -4.09 -0.47
C THR A 92 3.04 -3.09 -1.17
N ALA A 93 3.17 -3.20 -2.49
CA ALA A 93 3.74 -2.14 -3.30
C ALA A 93 2.66 -1.43 -4.09
N ALA A 94 2.65 -0.10 -4.04
CA ALA A 94 1.77 0.75 -4.81
C ALA A 94 2.58 1.84 -5.54
N ASP A 95 2.15 2.22 -6.74
CA ASP A 95 2.77 3.30 -7.53
C ASP A 95 2.18 4.68 -7.20
N GLY A 96 1.33 4.74 -6.18
CA GLY A 96 0.62 5.95 -5.75
C GLY A 96 -0.79 6.10 -6.35
N ALA A 97 -1.12 5.34 -7.39
CA ALA A 97 -2.47 5.31 -7.99
C ALA A 97 -3.11 3.92 -7.90
N SER A 98 -2.30 2.87 -7.91
CA SER A 98 -2.75 1.49 -7.91
C SER A 98 -1.84 0.60 -7.08
N VAL A 99 -2.41 -0.48 -6.56
CA VAL A 99 -1.61 -1.54 -5.97
C VAL A 99 -1.03 -2.39 -7.09
N ARG A 100 0.29 -2.54 -7.07
CA ARG A 100 1.00 -3.38 -8.04
C ARG A 100 1.03 -4.84 -7.64
N TRP A 101 1.29 -5.10 -6.36
CA TRP A 101 1.34 -6.45 -5.83
C TRP A 101 1.24 -6.47 -4.30
N HIS A 102 0.81 -7.62 -3.79
CA HIS A 102 0.88 -7.97 -2.37
C HIS A 102 1.66 -9.27 -2.15
N ARG A 103 2.33 -9.39 -1.00
CA ARG A 103 2.95 -10.62 -0.52
C ARG A 103 2.70 -10.78 0.97
N ALA A 104 2.16 -11.93 1.37
CA ALA A 104 2.06 -12.27 2.79
C ALA A 104 3.41 -12.76 3.30
N LEU A 105 3.80 -12.32 4.50
CA LEU A 105 4.96 -12.85 5.21
C LEU A 105 4.48 -14.02 6.07
N PRO A 106 4.89 -15.26 5.77
CA PRO A 106 4.42 -16.37 6.57
C PRO A 106 5.13 -16.35 7.94
N ALA A 107 4.38 -16.72 8.99
CA ALA A 107 4.81 -16.69 10.39
C ALA A 107 5.22 -15.30 10.92
N SER A 108 4.52 -14.24 10.50
CA SER A 108 4.75 -12.86 10.99
C SER A 108 3.80 -12.41 12.09
N ALA A 109 2.57 -12.94 12.11
CA ALA A 109 1.49 -12.46 12.99
C ALA A 109 1.86 -12.45 14.48
N ASP A 110 2.66 -13.44 14.92
CA ASP A 110 2.97 -13.62 16.34
C ASP A 110 4.03 -12.64 16.88
N TRP A 111 4.91 -12.12 16.02
CA TRP A 111 6.05 -11.30 16.47
C TRP A 111 6.00 -9.86 15.97
N LEU A 112 5.37 -9.64 14.82
CA LEU A 112 5.39 -8.34 14.15
C LEU A 112 4.64 -7.23 14.93
N PRO A 113 3.49 -7.50 15.58
CA PRO A 113 2.83 -6.50 16.43
C PRO A 113 3.66 -6.08 17.64
N ALA A 114 4.46 -7.00 18.20
CA ALA A 114 5.27 -6.75 19.38
C ALA A 114 6.62 -6.08 19.07
N ARG A 115 7.24 -6.42 17.93
CA ARG A 115 8.58 -5.92 17.56
C ARG A 115 8.56 -4.79 16.53
N GLY A 116 7.44 -4.59 15.84
CA GLY A 116 7.33 -3.63 14.74
C GLY A 116 8.04 -4.07 13.46
N GLY A 117 8.07 -3.17 12.48
CA GLY A 117 8.58 -3.44 11.12
C GLY A 117 10.05 -3.04 10.88
N THR A 118 10.77 -2.60 11.91
CA THR A 118 12.12 -2.04 11.76
C THR A 118 13.08 -3.06 11.15
N GLY A 119 13.74 -2.67 10.05
CA GLY A 119 14.73 -3.49 9.37
C GLY A 119 14.16 -4.68 8.59
N VAL A 120 12.83 -4.88 8.61
CA VAL A 120 12.16 -5.95 7.85
C VAL A 120 12.26 -5.70 6.35
N LEU A 121 11.99 -4.47 5.89
CA LEU A 121 12.11 -4.09 4.48
C LEU A 121 13.51 -3.52 4.19
N ARG A 122 14.29 -4.17 3.32
CA ARG A 122 15.65 -3.75 2.96
C ARG A 122 15.84 -3.70 1.45
N PRO A 123 15.99 -2.51 0.85
CA PRO A 123 16.32 -2.42 -0.56
C PRO A 123 17.74 -2.95 -0.81
N LEU A 124 17.87 -3.76 -1.85
CA LEU A 124 19.11 -4.30 -2.37
C LEU A 124 19.41 -3.70 -3.75
N GLY A 125 20.50 -4.16 -4.38
CA GLY A 125 20.82 -3.81 -5.76
C GLY A 125 19.74 -4.24 -6.75
N ARG A 126 19.80 -3.69 -7.96
CA ARG A 126 19.02 -4.14 -9.14
C ARG A 126 17.49 -4.22 -8.95
N GLY A 127 16.93 -3.45 -8.01
CA GLY A 127 15.49 -3.42 -7.78
C GLY A 127 14.97 -4.65 -7.03
N ILE A 128 15.81 -5.26 -6.20
CA ILE A 128 15.43 -6.32 -5.29
C ILE A 128 15.12 -5.73 -3.91
N LEU A 129 14.06 -6.23 -3.29
CA LEU A 129 13.68 -5.99 -1.91
C LEU A 129 13.95 -7.26 -1.12
N ALA A 130 14.86 -7.21 -0.14
CA ALA A 130 14.94 -8.24 0.88
C ALA A 130 13.92 -7.95 1.98
N VAL A 131 13.15 -8.97 2.33
CA VAL A 131 12.27 -9.00 3.48
C VAL A 131 12.88 -9.92 4.54
N VAL A 132 13.42 -9.31 5.58
CA VAL A 132 14.13 -9.99 6.68
C VAL A 132 13.13 -10.30 7.79
N THR A 133 12.88 -11.58 8.03
CA THR A 133 12.05 -12.06 9.14
C THR A 133 12.85 -13.03 10.01
N PRO A 134 12.45 -13.26 11.27
CA PRO A 134 13.15 -14.20 12.15
C PRO A 134 13.45 -15.57 11.53
N PRO A 135 12.50 -16.25 10.83
CA PRO A 135 12.78 -17.56 10.26
C PRO A 135 13.51 -17.53 8.90
N ARG A 136 13.50 -16.41 8.15
CA ARG A 136 14.09 -16.35 6.80
C ARG A 136 14.29 -14.93 6.29
N ILE A 137 15.16 -14.80 5.29
CA ILE A 137 15.21 -13.65 4.38
C ILE A 137 14.62 -14.08 3.06
N ALA A 138 13.56 -13.42 2.59
CA ALA A 138 12.98 -13.63 1.27
C ALA A 138 13.24 -12.41 0.40
N ALA A 139 13.58 -12.60 -0.86
CA ALA A 139 13.81 -11.49 -1.78
C ALA A 139 12.79 -11.46 -2.89
N TYR A 140 12.22 -10.27 -3.09
CA TYR A 140 11.24 -10.01 -4.12
C TYR A 140 11.77 -8.98 -5.09
N ARG A 141 11.45 -9.12 -6.36
CA ARG A 141 11.67 -8.05 -7.34
C ARG A 141 10.62 -6.96 -7.09
N ILE A 142 11.07 -5.72 -6.94
CA ILE A 142 10.18 -4.58 -6.63
C ILE A 142 9.13 -4.36 -7.72
N ALA A 143 9.47 -4.62 -8.98
CA ALA A 143 8.56 -4.37 -10.10
C ALA A 143 7.30 -5.26 -10.13
N ASP A 144 7.35 -6.49 -9.64
CA ASP A 144 6.24 -7.44 -9.81
C ASP A 144 5.99 -8.29 -8.55
N GLY A 145 6.78 -8.07 -7.50
CA GLY A 145 6.73 -8.86 -6.28
C GLY A 145 7.20 -10.30 -6.51
N ASP A 146 7.81 -10.62 -7.64
CA ASP A 146 8.24 -11.98 -7.96
C ASP A 146 9.32 -12.45 -6.98
N LEU A 147 9.16 -13.65 -6.43
CA LEU A 147 10.10 -14.22 -5.46
C LEU A 147 11.37 -14.67 -6.19
N ARG A 148 12.52 -14.17 -5.77
CA ARG A 148 13.82 -14.45 -6.41
C ARG A 148 14.63 -15.49 -5.67
N TRP A 149 14.66 -15.39 -4.34
CA TRP A 149 15.37 -16.34 -3.50
C TRP A 149 14.86 -16.28 -2.07
N VAL A 150 15.13 -17.33 -1.32
CA VAL A 150 14.87 -17.43 0.11
C VAL A 150 16.11 -17.99 0.79
N VAL A 151 16.51 -17.37 1.89
CA VAL A 151 17.57 -17.87 2.78
C VAL A 151 16.94 -18.17 4.13
N PRO A 152 16.82 -19.45 4.53
CA PRO A 152 16.30 -19.81 5.84
C PRO A 152 17.32 -19.48 6.94
N ALA A 153 16.83 -19.19 8.15
CA ALA A 153 17.68 -19.15 9.32
C ALA A 153 18.27 -20.54 9.60
N ARG A 154 19.45 -20.60 10.20
CA ARG A 154 20.03 -21.88 10.65
C ARG A 154 19.16 -22.47 11.77
N GLY A 155 19.13 -23.80 11.89
CA GLY A 155 18.38 -24.48 12.93
C GLY A 155 18.74 -23.96 14.33
N GLY A 156 17.72 -23.67 15.14
CA GLY A 156 17.91 -23.10 16.49
C GLY A 156 18.31 -21.62 16.52
N CYS A 157 18.38 -20.95 15.36
CA CYS A 157 18.71 -19.53 15.26
C CYS A 157 17.57 -18.73 14.64
N ALA A 158 17.62 -17.41 14.80
CA ALA A 158 16.69 -16.49 14.15
C ALA A 158 17.44 -15.26 13.64
N PHE A 159 17.02 -14.73 12.49
CA PHE A 159 17.49 -13.41 12.07
C PHE A 159 16.94 -12.33 13.00
N ALA A 160 17.73 -11.27 13.18
CA ALA A 160 17.36 -10.05 13.89
C ALA A 160 17.24 -8.91 12.87
N PRO A 161 16.05 -8.64 12.31
CA PRO A 161 15.84 -7.63 11.26
C PRO A 161 16.36 -6.24 11.65
N GLU A 162 16.16 -5.87 12.92
CA GLU A 162 16.60 -4.59 13.49
C GLU A 162 18.13 -4.45 13.56
N ARG A 163 18.86 -5.57 13.43
CA ARG A 163 20.33 -5.64 13.42
C ARG A 163 20.89 -5.88 12.01
N ALA A 164 20.19 -5.38 10.99
CA ALA A 164 20.66 -5.42 9.60
C ALA A 164 21.34 -4.11 9.18
N VAL A 165 22.52 -4.20 8.57
CA VAL A 165 23.32 -3.05 8.12
C VAL A 165 23.66 -3.18 6.65
N ARG A 166 23.48 -2.09 5.88
CA ARG A 166 23.86 -2.05 4.47
C ARG A 166 25.33 -1.69 4.36
N HIS A 167 26.09 -2.47 3.61
CA HIS A 167 27.48 -2.21 3.28
C HIS A 167 27.58 -1.48 1.94
N ALA A 168 28.65 -0.69 1.74
CA ALA A 168 28.82 0.18 0.56
C ALA A 168 28.79 -0.58 -0.77
N ALA A 169 29.27 -1.84 -0.78
CA ALA A 169 29.30 -2.71 -1.96
C ALA A 169 27.92 -3.32 -2.34
N GLY A 170 26.82 -2.85 -1.74
CA GLY A 170 25.47 -3.36 -2.03
C GLY A 170 25.07 -4.62 -1.26
N ALA A 171 25.98 -5.15 -0.45
CA ALA A 171 25.68 -6.24 0.48
C ALA A 171 24.87 -5.75 1.69
N LEU A 172 24.01 -6.63 2.19
CA LEU A 172 23.30 -6.50 3.46
C LEU A 172 23.89 -7.51 4.44
N LEU A 173 24.44 -7.00 5.55
CA LEU A 173 24.85 -7.81 6.68
C LEU A 173 23.68 -7.94 7.65
N VAL A 174 23.31 -9.15 8.02
CA VAL A 174 22.19 -9.42 8.92
C VAL A 174 22.68 -10.28 10.07
N ALA A 175 22.37 -9.88 11.30
CA ALA A 175 22.63 -10.70 12.46
C ALA A 175 21.64 -11.88 12.53
N GLN A 176 22.17 -13.05 12.83
CA GLN A 176 21.44 -14.28 13.10
C GLN A 176 22.00 -14.91 14.38
N PRO A 177 21.65 -14.37 15.57
CA PRO A 177 22.10 -14.93 16.84
C PRO A 177 21.76 -16.43 16.93
N CYS A 178 22.74 -17.20 17.36
CA CYS A 178 22.66 -18.65 17.53
C CYS A 178 23.26 -19.00 18.91
N PRO A 179 22.67 -19.95 19.66
CA PRO A 179 23.29 -20.46 20.88
C PRO A 179 24.71 -20.97 20.61
N GLU A 180 25.64 -20.69 21.52
CA GLU A 180 26.98 -21.30 21.57
C GLU A 180 27.79 -21.25 20.27
N SER A 181 27.75 -20.12 19.56
CA SER A 181 28.49 -19.92 18.32
C SER A 181 29.39 -18.68 18.40
N ALA A 182 30.54 -18.74 17.75
CA ALA A 182 31.39 -17.56 17.57
C ALA A 182 30.61 -16.45 16.85
N TRP A 183 30.77 -15.20 17.29
CA TRP A 183 29.99 -14.05 16.79
C TRP A 183 30.06 -13.88 15.26
N THR A 184 31.20 -14.22 14.64
CA THR A 184 31.37 -14.18 13.18
C THR A 184 30.46 -15.17 12.45
N SER A 185 30.10 -16.28 13.09
CA SER A 185 29.18 -17.29 12.57
C SER A 185 27.70 -16.90 12.76
N GLN A 186 27.45 -15.80 13.48
CA GLN A 186 26.12 -15.22 13.70
C GLN A 186 25.84 -14.05 12.75
N LEU A 187 26.65 -13.89 11.69
CA LEU A 187 26.42 -12.91 10.64
C LEU A 187 26.22 -13.62 9.31
N ILE A 188 25.26 -13.15 8.53
CA ILE A 188 25.11 -13.51 7.13
C ILE A 188 25.24 -12.27 6.26
N ALA A 189 25.84 -12.44 5.09
CA ALA A 189 25.86 -11.44 4.04
C ALA A 189 24.94 -11.90 2.90
N VAL A 190 24.07 -11.00 2.44
CA VAL A 190 23.22 -11.22 1.25
C VAL A 190 23.31 -10.03 0.30
N ASP A 191 23.12 -10.27 -0.99
CA ASP A 191 23.00 -9.26 -2.04
C ASP A 191 21.74 -9.53 -2.89
N ASP A 192 21.57 -8.82 -4.01
CA ASP A 192 20.45 -9.02 -4.93
C ASP A 192 20.37 -10.43 -5.54
N LEU A 193 21.44 -11.23 -5.44
CA LEU A 193 21.51 -12.62 -5.91
C LEU A 193 21.34 -13.63 -4.76
N GLY A 194 21.25 -13.19 -3.49
CA GLY A 194 21.04 -14.04 -2.30
C GLY A 194 22.25 -14.10 -1.37
N ARG A 195 22.47 -15.22 -0.66
CA ARG A 195 23.60 -15.38 0.26
C ARG A 195 24.97 -15.28 -0.43
N ILE A 196 25.77 -14.32 -0.01
CA ILE A 196 27.16 -14.18 -0.44
C ILE A 196 27.98 -15.30 0.20
N THR A 197 28.60 -16.14 -0.63
CA THR A 197 29.57 -17.16 -0.24
C THR A 197 30.83 -17.00 -1.07
N PRO A 198 32.01 -17.39 -0.56
CA PRO A 198 33.19 -17.56 -1.40
C PRO A 198 32.84 -18.43 -2.61
N HIS A 199 33.27 -18.01 -3.81
CA HIS A 199 33.07 -18.74 -5.08
C HIS A 199 31.62 -18.87 -5.60
N ARG A 200 30.69 -18.02 -5.16
CA ARG A 200 29.36 -17.95 -5.78
C ARG A 200 29.49 -17.65 -7.28
N ALA A 201 28.94 -18.52 -8.12
CA ALA A 201 28.65 -18.21 -9.52
C ALA A 201 27.55 -17.15 -9.58
N SER A 202 27.79 -16.05 -10.30
CA SER A 202 26.77 -15.03 -10.56
C SER A 202 25.57 -15.69 -11.25
N LEU A 203 24.34 -15.46 -10.76
CA LEU A 203 23.12 -16.10 -11.29
C LEU A 203 22.73 -15.64 -12.71
N GLY A 204 23.65 -15.06 -13.50
CA GLY A 204 23.45 -14.77 -14.92
C GLY A 204 22.40 -13.71 -15.26
N ASN A 205 21.65 -13.18 -14.28
CA ASN A 205 20.58 -12.20 -14.50
C ASN A 205 21.08 -10.76 -14.74
N GLY A 206 22.38 -10.59 -15.02
CA GLY A 206 22.89 -9.35 -15.57
C GLY A 206 22.48 -9.26 -17.03
N ARG A 207 21.94 -8.12 -17.44
CA ARG A 207 21.83 -7.79 -18.87
C ARG A 207 23.24 -7.95 -19.47
N PRO A 208 23.41 -8.64 -20.62
CA PRO A 208 24.73 -8.89 -21.19
C PRO A 208 25.26 -7.61 -21.85
N ASP A 209 25.65 -6.64 -21.03
CA ASP A 209 26.36 -5.46 -21.51
C ASP A 209 27.83 -5.62 -21.13
N GLY A 210 28.62 -6.12 -22.08
CA GLY A 210 30.08 -6.06 -22.03
C GLY A 210 30.79 -7.40 -22.18
N ARG A 211 31.06 -7.76 -23.45
CA ARG A 211 32.16 -8.57 -23.99
C ARG A 211 32.90 -9.52 -23.02
N PRO A 212 32.91 -10.85 -23.27
CA PRO A 212 33.81 -11.77 -22.58
C PRO A 212 35.26 -11.52 -23.05
N GLU A 213 36.03 -10.79 -22.26
CA GLU A 213 37.49 -10.78 -22.39
C GLU A 213 38.01 -12.15 -21.94
N HIS A 214 38.69 -12.80 -22.88
CA HIS A 214 39.07 -14.21 -22.85
C HIS A 214 40.21 -14.53 -21.86
N PRO A 215 40.48 -15.83 -21.61
CA PRO A 215 41.15 -16.34 -20.41
C PRO A 215 42.69 -16.44 -20.53
N ASN A 216 43.29 -16.79 -19.39
CA ASN A 216 44.65 -17.32 -19.15
C ASN A 216 45.72 -16.31 -18.69
N THR A 217 46.09 -16.42 -17.41
CA THR A 217 47.42 -16.97 -17.08
C THR A 217 47.43 -17.54 -15.66
N GLU A 218 47.32 -18.86 -15.61
CA GLU A 218 47.72 -19.69 -14.48
C GLU A 218 49.22 -19.45 -14.23
N LYS A 219 49.58 -18.84 -13.09
CA LYS A 219 50.96 -18.85 -12.60
C LYS A 219 51.18 -20.13 -11.82
N VAL A 220 51.75 -21.12 -12.51
CA VAL A 220 52.43 -22.26 -11.89
C VAL A 220 53.58 -21.72 -11.04
N VAL A 221 53.52 -21.94 -9.72
CA VAL A 221 54.67 -21.74 -8.82
C VAL A 221 55.21 -23.13 -8.48
N ALA A 222 56.49 -23.33 -8.78
CA ALA A 222 57.20 -24.60 -8.63
C ALA A 222 57.24 -25.08 -7.15
N GLN A 223 57.19 -26.40 -6.95
CA GLN A 223 57.46 -27.02 -5.65
C GLN A 223 58.98 -27.05 -5.35
N PRO A 224 59.41 -26.82 -4.09
CA PRO A 224 60.79 -26.99 -3.70
C PRO A 224 61.15 -28.48 -3.51
N ARG A 225 62.39 -28.83 -3.84
CA ARG A 225 63.03 -30.10 -3.48
C ARG A 225 63.58 -30.06 -2.07
#